data_AF-A0A3P7F2T1-F1
#
_entry.id   AF-A0A3P7F2T1-F1
#
_cell.length_a   1.000
_cell.length_b   1.000
_cell.length_c   1.000
_cell.angle_alpha   90.00
_cell.angle_beta   90.00
_cell.angle_gamma   90.00
#
_symmetry.space_group_name_H-M   'P 1'
#
loop_
_entity.id
_entity.type
_entity.pdbx_description
1 polymer ?
#
loop_
_entity_poly.entity_id
_entity_poly.type
_entity_poly.pdbx_seq_one_letter_code
_entity_poly.pdbx_strand_id
1 'polypeptide(L)'
;MSSAFFDGEISLSFAALPFLNGSLYYSSGTVSPGFHFFYADGLYIIFISGRMNNSAYGFVPAFNSEFLSLDLINASTIAVTIAY
;
A
#
# COMPACT_ATOMS: atom_id res chain seq x y z
N MET A 1 7.08 17.50 5.14
CA MET A 1 7.39 16.26 4.40
C MET A 1 6.45 15.20 4.95
N SER A 2 5.72 14.48 4.10
CA SER A 2 4.95 13.32 4.57
C SER A 2 5.92 12.32 5.17
N SER A 3 5.67 11.90 6.42
CA SER A 3 6.45 10.87 7.09
C SER A 3 5.64 9.59 7.15
N ALA A 4 6.28 8.45 6.91
CA ALA A 4 5.68 7.15 7.18
C ALA A 4 6.68 6.23 7.86
N PHE A 5 6.18 5.52 8.87
CA PHE A 5 6.97 4.65 9.73
C PHE A 5 6.31 3.28 9.82
N PHE A 6 7.16 2.26 9.82
CA PHE A 6 6.78 0.89 10.09
C PHE A 6 7.38 0.45 11.44
N ASP A 7 6.54 -0.09 12.32
CA ASP A 7 6.85 -0.46 13.70
C ASP A 7 7.49 0.66 14.55
N GLY A 8 7.24 1.92 14.18
CA GLY A 8 7.78 3.11 14.87
C GLY A 8 9.28 3.36 14.69
N GLU A 9 10.01 2.40 14.11
CA GLU A 9 11.48 2.47 13.98
C GLU A 9 11.93 2.58 12.51
N ILE A 10 11.19 1.97 11.59
CA ILE A 10 11.60 1.84 10.20
C ILE A 10 10.98 2.98 9.38
N SER A 11 11.78 4.00 9.08
CA SER A 11 11.39 5.04 8.12
C SER A 11 11.24 4.45 6.72
N LEU A 12 10.06 4.62 6.11
CA LEU A 12 9.82 4.18 4.75
C LEU A 12 10.37 5.19 3.75
N SER A 13 11.28 4.74 2.89
CA SER A 13 11.74 5.51 1.74
C SER A 13 10.82 5.25 0.56
N PHE A 14 10.22 6.30 0.00
CA PHE A 14 9.33 6.18 -1.14
C PHE A 14 10.00 6.61 -2.44
N ALA A 15 9.68 5.90 -3.52
CA ALA A 15 9.97 6.31 -4.88
C ALA A 15 8.69 6.85 -5.55
N ALA A 16 8.81 7.90 -6.35
CA ALA A 16 7.70 8.39 -7.15
C ALA A 16 7.35 7.36 -8.24
N LEU A 17 6.07 7.01 -8.36
CA LEU A 17 5.59 6.21 -9.47
C LEU A 17 5.61 7.06 -10.75
N PRO A 18 6.11 6.55 -11.89
CA PRO A 18 6.22 7.33 -13.12
C PRO A 18 4.87 7.62 -13.79
N PHE A 19 3.80 7.03 -13.29
CA PHE A 19 2.43 7.21 -13.79
C PHE A 19 1.71 8.28 -12.95
N LEU A 20 0.60 8.82 -13.47
CA LEU A 20 -0.22 9.84 -12.79
C LEU A 20 0.58 11.10 -12.40
N ASN A 21 1.43 11.61 -13.30
CA ASN A 21 2.23 12.83 -13.08
C ASN A 21 3.11 12.81 -11.82
N GLY A 22 3.50 11.64 -11.32
CA GLY A 22 4.30 11.53 -10.09
C GLY A 22 3.53 11.90 -8.82
N SER A 23 2.19 11.89 -8.85
CA SER A 23 1.35 12.18 -7.68
C SER A 23 1.26 11.02 -6.69
N LEU A 24 1.73 9.83 -7.08
CA LEU A 24 1.76 8.66 -6.23
C LEU A 24 3.20 8.27 -5.91
N TYR A 25 3.39 7.84 -4.68
CA TYR A 25 4.66 7.37 -4.15
C TYR A 25 4.47 5.94 -3.67
N TYR A 26 5.47 5.08 -3.88
CA TYR A 26 5.43 3.71 -3.41
C TYR A 26 6.68 3.38 -2.61
N SER A 27 6.50 2.53 -1.61
CA SER A 27 7.58 1.89 -0.86
C SER A 27 7.24 0.42 -0.71
N SER A 28 8.26 -0.43 -0.63
CA SER A 28 8.09 -1.86 -0.45
C SER A 28 9.14 -2.39 0.51
N GLY A 29 8.74 -3.32 1.35
CA GLY A 29 9.63 -4.00 2.28
C GLY A 29 9.10 -5.39 2.59
N THR A 30 9.94 -6.18 3.26
CA THR A 30 9.59 -7.49 3.80
C THR A 30 9.58 -7.40 5.31
N VAL A 31 8.56 -8.00 5.94
CA VAL A 31 8.38 -7.99 7.39
C VAL A 31 8.21 -9.42 7.88
N SER A 32 8.58 -9.71 9.11
CA SER A 32 8.34 -11.02 9.72
C SER A 32 6.83 -11.26 9.86
N PRO A 33 6.35 -12.51 9.93
CA PRO A 33 4.96 -12.77 10.30
C PRO A 33 4.65 -12.22 11.70
N GLY A 34 3.57 -11.47 11.86
CA GLY A 34 3.21 -10.89 13.15
C GLY A 34 2.23 -9.72 13.06
N PHE A 35 2.05 -9.04 14.19
CA PHE A 35 1.36 -7.76 14.25
C PHE A 35 2.36 -6.63 14.04
N HIS A 36 1.99 -5.68 13.19
CA HIS A 36 2.82 -4.53 12.86
C HIS A 36 2.03 -3.24 12.94
N PHE A 37 2.73 -2.14 13.19
CA PHE A 37 2.15 -0.81 13.25
C PHE A 37 2.61 0.02 12.05
N PHE A 38 1.66 0.57 11.32
CA PHE A 38 1.93 1.50 10.24
C PHE A 38 1.42 2.89 10.62
N TYR A 39 2.27 3.89 10.45
CA TYR A 39 1.94 5.30 10.58
C TYR A 39 2.27 6.02 9.28
N ALA A 40 1.40 6.90 8.81
CA ALA A 40 1.68 7.80 7.70
C ALA A 40 0.93 9.12 7.83
N ASP A 41 1.60 10.23 7.50
CA ASP A 41 0.97 11.52 7.31
C ASP A 41 0.45 11.65 5.86
N GLY A 42 -0.87 11.62 5.68
CA GLY A 42 -1.53 11.80 4.38
C GLY A 42 -2.38 10.60 3.93
N LEU A 43 -2.65 10.53 2.62
CA LEU A 43 -3.40 9.45 1.99
C LEU A 43 -2.49 8.28 1.62
N TYR A 44 -2.94 7.06 1.88
CA TYR A 44 -2.17 5.85 1.68
C TYR A 44 -3.08 4.66 1.32
N ILE A 45 -2.47 3.70 0.61
CA ILE A 45 -2.98 2.35 0.43
C ILE A 45 -1.87 1.38 0.85
N ILE A 46 -2.21 0.38 1.65
CA ILE A 46 -1.27 -0.69 2.02
C ILE A 46 -1.69 -1.94 1.26
N PHE A 47 -0.75 -2.56 0.55
CA PHE A 47 -0.94 -3.87 -0.05
C PHE A 47 0.01 -4.86 0.60
N ILE A 48 -0.55 -5.91 1.21
CA ILE A 48 0.23 -7.03 1.76
C ILE A 48 0.16 -8.16 0.75
N SER A 49 1.31 -8.72 0.40
CA SER A 49 1.40 -9.96 -0.36
C SER A 49 2.45 -10.88 0.25
N GLY A 50 2.28 -12.18 0.02
CA GLY A 50 3.19 -13.18 0.53
C GLY A 50 2.83 -14.59 0.09
N ARG A 51 3.44 -15.56 0.75
CA ARG A 51 3.21 -16.98 0.50
C ARG A 51 3.18 -17.75 1.81
N MET A 52 2.17 -18.61 1.97
CA MET A 52 2.04 -19.53 3.10
C MET A 52 1.73 -20.92 2.56
N ASN A 53 2.47 -21.96 3.00
CA ASN A 53 2.24 -23.35 2.59
C ASN A 53 2.09 -23.54 1.06
N ASN A 54 3.05 -23.03 0.28
CA ASN A 54 3.05 -23.08 -1.18
C ASN A 54 1.93 -22.27 -1.87
N SER A 55 1.06 -21.58 -1.12
CA SER A 55 -0.06 -20.79 -1.63
C SER A 55 0.25 -19.29 -1.52
N ALA A 56 0.09 -18.56 -2.61
CA ALA A 56 0.21 -17.10 -2.61
C ALA A 56 -1.03 -16.46 -1.97
N TYR A 57 -0.83 -15.34 -1.29
CA TYR A 57 -1.92 -14.50 -0.79
C TYR A 57 -1.61 -13.02 -1.04
N GLY A 58 -2.67 -12.22 -1.13
CA GLY A 58 -2.57 -10.78 -1.18
C GLY A 58 -3.88 -10.12 -0.77
N PHE A 59 -3.79 -9.00 -0.03
CA PHE A 59 -4.96 -8.24 0.43
C PHE A 59 -4.58 -6.79 0.79
N VAL A 60 -5.59 -5.92 0.85
CA VAL A 60 -5.46 -4.50 1.25
C VAL A 60 -5.99 -4.34 2.67
N PRO A 61 -5.13 -4.31 3.71
CA PRO A 61 -5.61 -4.15 5.09
C PRO A 61 -6.08 -2.73 5.42
N ALA A 62 -5.57 -1.72 4.71
CA ALA A 62 -5.85 -0.33 5.03
C ALA A 62 -5.79 0.55 3.78
N PHE A 63 -6.72 1.48 3.71
CA PHE A 63 -6.82 2.51 2.70
C PHE A 63 -7.51 3.73 3.30
N ASN A 64 -6.87 4.90 3.20
CA ASN A 64 -7.51 6.19 3.48
C ASN A 64 -7.42 7.08 2.24
N SER A 65 -8.54 7.69 1.87
CA SER A 65 -8.65 8.57 0.71
C SER A 65 -9.54 9.75 1.05
N GLU A 66 -9.19 10.93 0.54
CA GLU A 66 -10.03 12.13 0.60
C GLU A 66 -11.27 12.02 -0.30
N PHE A 67 -11.35 11.01 -1.17
CA PHE A 67 -12.47 10.78 -2.09
C PHE A 67 -13.28 9.57 -1.66
N LEU A 68 -14.33 9.83 -0.87
CA LEU A 68 -15.45 8.91 -0.66
C LEU A 68 -16.74 9.63 -1.09
N SER A 69 -16.79 10.09 -2.35
CA SER A 69 -18.09 10.26 -3.03
C SER A 69 -18.43 8.90 -3.65
N LEU A 70 -19.63 8.39 -3.35
CA LEU A 70 -20.13 7.08 -3.79
C LEU A 70 -20.17 6.90 -5.33
N ASP A 71 -19.82 7.93 -6.10
CA ASP A 71 -19.98 7.96 -7.56
C ASP A 71 -18.78 7.37 -8.34
N LEU A 72 -17.63 7.12 -7.69
CA LEU A 72 -16.42 6.59 -8.35
C LEU A 72 -16.17 5.08 -8.14
N ILE A 73 -16.97 4.39 -7.31
CA ILE A 73 -16.84 2.94 -7.07
C ILE A 73 -17.17 2.11 -8.33
N ASN A 74 -17.76 2.72 -9.36
CA ASN A 74 -18.02 2.08 -10.66
C ASN A 74 -16.91 2.28 -11.72
N ALA A 75 -15.80 2.99 -11.43
CA ALA A 75 -14.84 3.41 -12.47
C ALA A 75 -13.38 2.96 -12.29
N SER A 76 -13.01 2.33 -11.18
CA SER A 76 -11.61 1.98 -10.89
C SER A 76 -11.44 0.52 -10.47
N THR A 77 -11.65 -0.38 -11.43
CA THR A 77 -11.05 -1.71 -11.41
C THR A 77 -9.52 -1.56 -11.31
N ILE A 78 -8.98 -1.66 -10.10
CA ILE A 78 -7.54 -1.78 -9.88
C ILE A 78 -7.16 -3.19 -10.33
N ALA A 79 -6.45 -3.25 -11.46
CA ALA A 79 -5.81 -4.45 -11.95
C ALA A 79 -4.68 -4.85 -10.99
N VAL A 80 -4.87 -5.95 -10.27
CA VAL A 80 -3.77 -6.66 -9.60
C VAL A 80 -3.30 -7.75 -10.55
N THR A 81 -2.14 -7.55 -11.16
CA THR A 81 -1.41 -8.58 -11.91
C THR A 81 -0.51 -9.33 -10.94
N ILE A 82 -0.71 -10.63 -10.79
CA ILE A 82 0.26 -11.54 -10.17
C ILE A 82 0.95 -12.28 -11.32
N ALA A 83 2.25 -12.06 -11.48
CA ALA A 83 3.12 -12.90 -12.31
C ALA A 83 3.56 -14.12 -11.49
N TYR A 84 3.60 -15.28 -12.15
CA TYR A 84 3.99 -16.59 -11.59
C TYR A 84 5.44 -16.63 -11.11
#